data_AF-A0AAU7IF89-F1
#
_entry.id   AF-A0AAU7IF89-F1
#
_cell.length_a   1.000
_cell.length_b   1.000
_cell.length_c   1.000
_cell.angle_alpha   90.00
_cell.angle_beta   90.00
_cell.angle_gamma   90.00
#
_symmetry.space_group_name_H-M   'P 1'
#
loop_
_entity.id
_entity.type
_entity.pdbx_description
1 polymer ?
#
loop_
_entity_poly.entity_id
_entity_poly.type
_entity_poly.pdbx_seq_one_letter_code
_entity_poly.pdbx_strand_id
1 'polypeptide(L)'
;MKEKVELPKKGYAVIRCHDGVIVARLQSFPECERALMYRRGSMVSFMPLQDNEIIGTPTLFTQMLERAGYRVTQNSVTLPS
;
A
#
# COMPACT_ATOMS: atom_id res chain seq x y z
N MET A 1 31.07 -7.30 -2.78
CA MET A 1 31.28 -5.85 -2.57
C MET A 1 29.92 -5.26 -2.20
N LYS A 2 29.71 -4.76 -0.97
CA LYS A 2 28.45 -4.08 -0.63
C LYS A 2 28.52 -2.69 -1.27
N GLU A 3 27.87 -2.52 -2.42
CA GLU A 3 27.70 -1.18 -2.99
C GLU A 3 26.99 -0.32 -1.96
N LYS A 4 27.64 0.78 -1.57
CA LYS A 4 27.10 1.73 -0.62
C LYS A 4 26.02 2.51 -1.36
N VAL A 5 24.78 2.10 -1.20
CA VAL A 5 23.63 2.75 -1.82
C VAL A 5 23.61 4.22 -1.40
N GLU A 6 23.94 5.13 -2.32
CA GLU A 6 23.98 6.56 -2.02
C GLU A 6 22.56 7.08 -1.82
N LEU A 7 22.23 7.38 -0.56
CA LEU A 7 21.01 8.03 -0.16
C LEU A 7 21.00 9.49 -0.67
N PRO A 8 19.83 10.00 -1.06
CA PRO A 8 19.74 11.38 -1.52
C PRO A 8 20.09 12.34 -0.37
N LYS A 9 20.83 13.42 -0.67
CA LYS A 9 21.21 14.43 0.33
C LYS A 9 20.02 15.21 0.92
N LYS A 10 18.88 15.23 0.20
CA LYS A 10 17.59 15.84 0.58
C LYS A 10 16.45 15.03 -0.05
N GLY A 11 15.26 15.10 0.55
CA GLY A 11 14.07 14.36 0.08
C GLY A 11 14.00 12.95 0.65
N TYR A 12 13.32 12.05 -0.07
CA TYR A 12 12.96 10.71 0.40
C TYR A 12 13.42 9.64 -0.61
N ALA A 13 13.72 8.45 -0.09
CA ALA A 13 13.96 7.26 -0.89
C ALA A 13 13.12 6.10 -0.34
N VAL A 14 12.48 5.35 -1.24
CA VAL A 14 11.80 4.11 -0.89
C VAL A 14 12.78 2.97 -1.13
N ILE A 15 13.05 2.18 -0.09
CA ILE A 15 14.04 1.11 -0.12
C ILE A 15 13.31 -0.22 0.08
N ARG A 16 13.54 -1.16 -0.84
CA ARG A 16 13.02 -2.52 -0.68
C ARG A 16 13.88 -3.28 0.32
N CYS A 17 13.30 -3.69 1.44
CA CYS A 17 14.06 -4.26 2.55
C CYS A 17 14.80 -5.57 2.21
N HIS A 18 14.31 -6.36 1.25
CA HIS A 18 14.87 -7.70 0.98
C HIS A 18 16.29 -7.67 0.39
N ASP A 19 16.61 -6.64 -0.41
CA ASP A 19 17.87 -6.51 -1.18
C ASP A 19 18.51 -5.13 -1.01
N GLY A 20 17.86 -4.20 -0.31
CA GLY A 20 18.37 -2.84 -0.09
C GLY A 20 18.30 -1.93 -1.32
N VAL A 21 17.62 -2.35 -2.39
CA VAL A 21 17.53 -1.56 -3.63
C VAL A 21 16.60 -0.37 -3.45
N ILE A 22 17.03 0.81 -3.89
CA ILE A 22 16.17 1.99 -3.99
C ILE A 22 15.18 1.79 -5.13
N VAL A 23 13.90 1.71 -4.80
CA VAL A 23 12.81 1.55 -5.77
C VAL A 23 12.22 2.87 -6.24
N ALA A 24 12.40 3.96 -5.47
CA ALA A 24 11.96 5.30 -5.83
C ALA A 24 12.78 6.37 -5.11
N ARG A 25 12.99 7.53 -5.77
CA ARG A 25 13.56 8.75 -5.18
C ARG A 25 12.58 9.89 -5.38
N LEU A 26 12.36 10.70 -4.34
CA LEU A 26 11.28 11.68 -4.28
C LEU A 26 11.79 12.95 -3.62
N GLN A 27 11.43 14.12 -4.15
CA GLN A 27 11.79 15.39 -3.53
C GLN A 27 10.91 15.70 -2.31
N SER A 28 9.65 15.30 -2.36
CA SER A 28 8.66 15.42 -1.29
C SER A 28 7.88 14.12 -1.17
N PHE A 29 7.41 13.83 0.03
CA PHE A 29 6.51 12.72 0.31
C PHE A 29 5.23 13.30 0.93
N PRO A 30 4.03 12.83 0.55
CA PRO A 30 2.81 13.33 1.17
C PRO A 30 2.80 13.01 2.68
N GLU A 31 2.44 14.00 3.50
CA GLU A 31 2.15 13.79 4.92
C GLU A 31 0.77 13.13 5.04
N CYS A 32 0.75 11.79 5.01
CA CYS A 32 -0.47 11.00 5.13
C CYS A 32 -0.17 9.62 5.69
N GLU A 33 -1.14 9.00 6.35
CA GLU A 33 -1.01 7.62 6.85
C GLU A 33 -1.03 6.59 5.71
N ARG A 34 -1.79 6.87 4.65
CA ARG A 34 -2.04 5.95 3.54
C ARG A 34 -1.87 6.69 2.21
N ALA A 35 -1.11 6.11 1.28
CA ALA A 35 -0.95 6.60 -0.07
C ALA A 35 -0.89 5.47 -1.09
N LEU A 36 -1.40 5.72 -2.29
CA LEU A 36 -1.25 4.83 -3.44
C LEU A 36 -0.04 5.26 -4.27
N MET A 37 0.84 4.31 -4.57
CA MET A 37 2.02 4.53 -5.41
C MET A 37 1.76 4.06 -6.84
N TYR A 38 1.85 4.96 -7.81
CA TYR A 38 1.87 4.62 -9.23
C TYR A 38 3.31 4.58 -9.72
N ARG A 39 3.67 3.53 -10.47
CA ARG A 39 4.99 3.38 -11.07
C ARG A 39 4.90 3.13 -12.57
N ARG A 40 5.64 3.91 -13.35
CA ARG A 40 5.86 3.70 -14.78
C ARG A 40 7.36 3.74 -15.07
N GLY A 41 7.98 2.57 -15.16
CA GLY A 41 9.43 2.46 -15.32
C GLY A 41 10.17 3.01 -14.10
N SER A 42 10.95 4.08 -14.30
CA SER A 42 11.65 4.83 -13.24
C SER A 42 10.82 5.97 -12.64
N MET A 43 9.70 6.34 -13.27
CA MET A 43 8.82 7.40 -12.78
C MET A 43 7.87 6.87 -11.71
N VAL A 44 7.72 7.61 -10.62
CA VAL A 44 6.86 7.25 -9.48
C VAL A 44 6.03 8.46 -9.08
N SER A 45 4.75 8.24 -8.76
CA SER A 45 3.83 9.25 -8.23
C SER A 45 3.08 8.69 -7.03
N PHE A 46 2.75 9.56 -6.07
CA PHE A 46 2.02 9.20 -4.85
C PHE A 46 0.73 10.00 -4.76
N MET A 47 -0.37 9.32 -4.44
CA MET A 47 -1.66 9.93 -4.20
C MET A 47 -2.11 9.59 -2.77
N PRO A 48 -2.28 10.59 -1.87
CA PRO A 48 -2.84 10.36 -0.55
C PRO A 48 -4.22 9.71 -0.65
N LEU A 49 -4.49 8.71 0.18
CA LEU A 49 -5.79 8.09 0.27
C LEU A 49 -6.61 8.75 1.37
N GLN A 50 -7.89 8.96 1.13
CA GLN A 50 -8.85 9.36 2.14
C GLN A 50 -9.07 8.21 3.14
N ASP A 51 -9.45 8.54 4.37
CA ASP A 51 -9.72 7.55 5.42
C ASP A 51 -10.80 6.54 4.98
N ASN A 52 -11.78 7.03 4.23
CA ASN A 52 -12.87 6.23 3.70
C ASN A 52 -12.59 5.62 2.30
N GLU A 53 -11.43 5.80 1.69
CA GLU A 53 -11.11 5.07 0.47
C GLU A 53 -10.78 3.61 0.79
N ILE A 54 -11.42 2.67 0.09
CA ILE A 54 -11.16 1.24 0.21
C ILE A 54 -10.27 0.82 -0.96
N ILE A 55 -9.13 0.21 -0.65
CA ILE A 55 -8.31 -0.45 -1.67
C ILE A 55 -8.88 -1.83 -1.89
N GLY A 56 -9.28 -2.12 -3.14
CA GLY A 56 -9.85 -3.40 -3.51
C GLY A 56 -8.93 -4.56 -3.16
N THR A 57 -9.40 -5.41 -2.26
CA THR A 57 -8.81 -6.71 -1.93
C THR A 57 -9.90 -7.78 -2.11
N PRO A 58 -9.60 -9.09 -2.01
CA PRO A 58 -10.65 -10.11 -2.05
C PRO A 58 -11.75 -9.93 -0.99
N THR A 59 -11.50 -9.17 0.08
CA THR A 59 -12.49 -8.84 1.13
C THR A 59 -13.25 -7.53 0.85
N LEU A 60 -13.07 -6.89 -0.31
CA LEU A 60 -13.71 -5.61 -0.65
C LEU A 60 -15.22 -5.66 -0.47
N PHE A 61 -15.88 -6.70 -0.98
CA PHE A 61 -17.33 -6.83 -0.85
C PHE A 61 -17.78 -6.93 0.60
N THR A 62 -17.05 -7.68 1.44
CA THR A 62 -17.29 -7.75 2.88
C THR A 62 -17.17 -6.38 3.52
N GLN A 63 -16.08 -5.65 3.24
CA GLN A 63 -15.84 -4.31 3.78
C GLN A 63 -16.90 -3.30 3.34
N MET A 64 -17.38 -3.40 2.10
CA MET A 64 -18.47 -2.57 1.58
C MET A 64 -19.79 -2.84 2.32
N LEU A 65 -20.12 -4.11 2.55
CA LEU A 65 -21.32 -4.52 3.28
C LEU A 65 -21.28 -4.04 4.74
N GLU A 66 -20.15 -4.21 5.42
CA GLU A 66 -19.95 -3.73 6.79
C GLU A 66 -20.14 -2.22 6.89
N ARG A 67 -19.58 -1.45 5.95
CA ARG A 67 -19.76 0.01 5.91
C ARG A 67 -21.18 0.46 5.59
N ALA A 68 -21.92 -0.34 4.83
CA ALA A 68 -23.35 -0.10 4.60
C ALA A 68 -24.22 -0.50 5.82
N GLY A 69 -23.61 -0.99 6.91
CA GLY A 69 -24.30 -1.35 8.16
C GLY A 69 -24.72 -2.82 8.23
N TYR A 70 -24.34 -3.65 7.26
CA TYR A 70 -24.64 -5.08 7.29
C TYR A 70 -23.63 -5.83 8.18
N ARG A 71 -24.10 -6.83 8.90
CA ARG A 71 -23.23 -7.77 9.63
C ARG A 71 -22.96 -8.98 8.76
N VAL A 72 -21.73 -9.13 8.26
CA VAL A 72 -21.34 -10.32 7.49
C VAL A 72 -21.05 -11.47 8.44
N THR A 73 -21.74 -12.59 8.28
CA THR A 73 -21.52 -13.82 9.05
C THR A 73 -20.79 -14.85 8.20
N GLN A 74 -19.94 -15.67 8.82
CA GLN A 74 -19.35 -16.82 8.12
C GLN A 74 -20.46 -17.82 7.72
N ASN A 75 -20.23 -18.53 6.61
CA ASN A 75 -21.14 -19.58 6.17
C ASN A 75 -21.28 -20.63 7.29
N SER A 76 -22.52 -20.91 7.69
CA SER A 76 -22.85 -21.85 8.77
C SER A 76 -22.65 -23.33 8.40
N VAL A 77 -22.02 -23.62 7.25
CA VAL A 77 -21.84 -24.99 6.77
C VAL A 77 -20.50 -25.51 7.27
N THR A 78 -20.55 -26.23 8.40
CA THR A 78 -19.48 -27.17 8.77
C THR A 78 -19.83 -28.51 8.12
N LEU A 79 -19.11 -28.88 7.06
CA LEU A 79 -19.20 -30.26 6.54
C LEU A 79 -18.48 -31.17 7.53
N PRO A 80 -19.12 -32.24 8.04
CA PRO A 80 -18.45 -33.20 8.90
C PRO A 80 -17.36 -33.95 8.13
N SER A 81 -16.25 -34.23 8.82
CA SER A 81 -15.10 -35.00 8.34
C SER A 81 -15.44 -36.45 8.02
#